data_AF-A0A927Y795-F1
#
_entry.id   AF-A0A927Y795-F1
#
_cell.length_a   1.000
_cell.length_b   1.000
_cell.length_c   1.000
_cell.angle_alpha   90.00
_cell.angle_beta   90.00
_cell.angle_gamma   90.00
#
_symmetry.space_group_name_H-M   'P 1'
#
loop_
_entity.id
_entity.type
_entity.pdbx_description
1 polymer ?
#
loop_
_entity_poly.entity_id
_entity_poly.type
_entity_poly.pdbx_seq_one_letter_code
_entity_poly.pdbx_strand_id
1 'polypeptide(L)'
;MRQKFESNGCTYDVEIFHCGNTDIVRFYEAQKEQYGEMLSDLVIAVPSYGFLQIQYISGDAVLTGTLNSEYFCKEMVSDIIDFLEKTIPSCRNIYLPYHIDFVTVVSSDEYNGEY
;
A
#
# COMPACT_ATOMS: atom_id res chain seq x y z
N MET A 1 -1.35 11.82 0.34
CA MET A 1 -2.71 12.17 0.85
C MET A 1 -3.29 10.95 1.54
N ARG A 2 -3.86 11.07 2.74
CA ARG A 2 -4.49 9.94 3.45
C ARG A 2 -5.90 9.72 2.93
N GLN A 3 -6.19 8.47 2.58
CA GLN A 3 -7.45 8.02 2.01
C GLN A 3 -7.91 6.73 2.69
N LYS A 4 -9.17 6.36 2.49
CA LYS A 4 -9.71 5.08 2.95
C LYS A 4 -10.05 4.22 1.75
N PHE A 5 -9.58 2.97 1.78
CA PHE A 5 -9.96 1.94 0.81
C PHE A 5 -10.88 0.93 1.49
N GLU A 6 -12.00 0.63 0.85
CA GLU A 6 -13.02 -0.30 1.34
C GLU A 6 -13.26 -1.38 0.29
N SER A 7 -13.18 -2.65 0.70
CA SER A 7 -13.44 -3.80 -0.16
C SER A 7 -13.66 -5.04 0.69
N ASN A 8 -14.57 -5.93 0.25
CA ASN A 8 -14.91 -7.18 0.95
C ASN A 8 -15.24 -7.04 2.46
N GLY A 9 -15.80 -5.90 2.87
CA GLY A 9 -16.12 -5.62 4.28
C GLY A 9 -14.91 -5.25 5.14
N CYS A 10 -13.73 -5.11 4.55
CA CYS A 10 -12.52 -4.60 5.19
C CYS A 10 -12.30 -3.13 4.81
N THR A 11 -11.65 -2.39 5.72
CA THR A 11 -11.29 -0.98 5.51
C THR A 11 -9.82 -0.76 5.83
N TYR A 12 -9.10 -0.09 4.94
CA TYR A 12 -7.67 0.15 5.04
C TYR A 12 -7.36 1.64 4.93
N ASP A 13 -6.35 2.09 5.68
CA ASP A 13 -5.72 3.39 5.44
C ASP A 13 -4.83 3.30 4.20
N VAL A 14 -4.90 4.33 3.36
CA VAL A 14 -4.08 4.42 2.16
C VAL A 14 -3.33 5.74 2.14
N GLU A 15 -2.03 5.67 1.91
CA GLU A 15 -1.18 6.84 1.68
C GLU A 15 -0.57 6.77 0.28
N ILE A 16 -0.71 7.87 -0.46
CA ILE A 16 -0.18 8.00 -1.81
C ILE A 16 0.97 9.01 -1.79
N PHE A 17 2.13 8.58 -2.27
CA PHE A 17 3.35 9.35 -2.44
C PHE A 17 3.61 9.59 -3.93
N HIS A 18 3.85 10.84 -4.30
CA HIS A 18 4.13 11.22 -5.68
C HIS A 18 5.63 11.48 -5.85
N CYS A 19 6.27 10.80 -6.80
CA CYS A 19 7.70 10.92 -7.08
C CYS A 19 7.95 10.96 -8.60
N GLY A 20 7.99 12.17 -9.16
CA GLY A 20 8.25 12.34 -10.59
C GLY A 20 7.17 11.68 -11.45
N ASN A 21 7.54 10.65 -12.20
CA ASN A 21 6.64 9.86 -13.04
C ASN A 21 6.21 8.54 -12.38
N THR A 22 6.31 8.46 -11.05
CA THR A 22 5.97 7.27 -10.28
C THR A 22 5.13 7.67 -9.06
N ASP A 23 4.04 6.94 -8.83
CA ASP A 23 3.28 7.02 -7.59
C ASP A 23 3.47 5.73 -6.78
N ILE A 24 3.58 5.87 -5.45
CA ILE A 24 3.61 4.74 -4.52
C ILE A 24 2.36 4.81 -3.66
N VAL A 25 1.64 3.71 -3.60
CA VAL A 25 0.40 3.52 -2.84
C VAL A 25 0.69 2.54 -1.71
N ARG A 26 0.63 3.01 -0.48
CA ARG A 26 0.85 2.22 0.72
C ARG A 26 -0.49 1.92 1.38
N PHE A 27 -0.77 0.65 1.65
CA PHE A 27 -1.92 0.21 2.44
C PHE A 27 -1.48 -0.16 3.85
N TYR A 28 -2.19 0.33 4.86
CA TYR A 28 -1.81 0.14 6.26
C TYR A 28 -3.02 0.32 7.20
N GLU A 29 -2.78 0.22 8.51
CA GLU A 29 -3.75 0.56 9.54
C GLU A 29 -3.13 1.58 10.50
N ALA A 30 -3.63 2.82 10.45
CA ALA A 30 -3.04 3.93 11.21
C ALA A 30 -3.08 3.72 12.73
N GLN A 31 -4.03 2.92 13.24
CA GLN A 31 -4.11 2.59 14.66
C GLN A 31 -2.96 1.69 15.13
N LYS A 32 -2.41 0.85 14.24
CA LYS A 32 -1.29 -0.04 14.54
C LYS A 32 0.09 0.60 14.37
N GLU A 33 0.14 1.83 13.84
CA GLU A 33 1.37 2.59 13.62
C GLU A 33 1.49 3.80 14.58
N GLN A 34 0.83 3.75 15.73
CA GLN A 34 0.94 4.78 16.77
C GLN A 34 2.14 4.50 17.68
N TYR A 35 3.32 4.91 17.23
CA TYR A 35 4.50 5.02 18.08
C TYR A 35 4.36 6.32 18.86
N GLY A 36 4.35 6.27 20.20
CA GLY A 36 4.12 7.43 21.06
C GLY A 36 5.05 8.63 20.79
N GLU A 37 4.88 9.73 21.54
CA GLU A 37 5.64 10.97 21.29
C GLU A 37 7.16 10.84 21.43
N MET A 38 7.63 9.83 22.17
CA MET A 38 9.05 9.54 22.37
C MET A 38 9.30 8.06 22.11
N LEU A 39 10.35 7.76 21.33
CA LEU A 39 10.86 6.40 21.19
C LEU A 39 11.58 6.05 22.50
N SER A 40 10.96 5.19 23.30
CA SER A 40 11.53 4.62 24.51
C SER A 40 11.27 3.11 24.50
N ASP A 41 12.29 2.30 24.81
CA ASP A 41 12.25 0.84 24.83
C ASP A 41 11.97 0.16 23.46
N LEU A 42 11.94 -1.17 23.47
CA LEU A 42 11.74 -2.08 22.34
C LEU A 42 10.64 -1.60 21.37
N VAL A 43 11.04 -1.21 20.16
CA VAL A 43 10.12 -0.78 19.09
C VAL A 43 9.67 -2.00 18.29
N ILE A 44 8.49 -2.54 18.59
CA ILE A 44 7.82 -3.53 17.73
C ILE A 44 6.86 -2.78 16.81
N ALA A 45 7.23 -2.70 15.53
CA ALA A 45 6.43 -2.05 14.51
C ALA A 45 5.66 -3.07 13.67
N VAL A 46 4.34 -2.88 13.57
CA VAL A 46 3.54 -3.63 12.60
C VAL A 46 3.86 -3.10 11.20
N PRO A 47 4.31 -3.94 10.26
CA PRO A 47 4.58 -3.48 8.91
C PRO A 47 3.28 -3.10 8.19
N SER A 48 3.40 -2.24 7.19
CA SER A 48 2.30 -1.97 6.27
C SER A 48 1.79 -3.24 5.60
N TYR A 49 0.52 -3.23 5.21
CA TYR A 49 -0.14 -4.38 4.59
C TYR A 49 0.19 -4.56 3.12
N GLY A 50 0.77 -3.55 2.47
CA GLY A 50 1.28 -3.68 1.11
C GLY A 50 1.66 -2.36 0.47
N PHE A 51 2.38 -2.47 -0.64
CA PHE A 51 2.77 -1.35 -1.48
C PHE A 51 2.49 -1.68 -2.94
N LEU A 52 1.90 -0.72 -3.64
CA LEU A 52 1.78 -0.73 -5.09
C LEU A 52 2.52 0.47 -5.67
N GLN A 53 3.22 0.26 -6.77
CA GLN A 53 3.89 1.27 -7.56
C GLN A 53 3.16 1.44 -8.88
N ILE A 54 2.84 2.69 -9.23
CA ILE A 54 2.30 3.08 -10.52
C ILE A 54 3.40 3.81 -11.26
N GLN A 55 3.89 3.23 -12.36
CA GLN A 55 4.90 3.85 -13.22
C GLN A 55 4.22 4.44 -14.46
N TYR A 56 4.23 5.75 -14.63
CA TYR A 56 3.67 6.42 -15.80
C TYR A 56 4.62 6.36 -16.99
N ILE A 57 4.09 5.97 -18.15
CA ILE A 57 4.84 5.77 -19.40
C ILE A 57 3.98 6.27 -20.57
N SER A 58 4.41 7.36 -21.21
CA SER A 58 3.84 7.86 -22.48
C SER A 58 2.31 8.03 -22.51
N GLY A 59 1.70 8.42 -21.39
CA GLY A 59 0.25 8.62 -21.27
C GLY A 59 -0.52 7.42 -20.69
N ASP A 60 0.14 6.27 -20.57
CA ASP A 60 -0.34 5.08 -19.87
C ASP A 60 0.43 4.86 -18.55
N ALA A 61 0.19 3.74 -17.86
CA ALA A 61 0.96 3.36 -16.69
C ALA A 61 1.01 1.83 -16.48
N VAL A 62 1.95 1.38 -15.66
CA VAL A 62 2.01 0.00 -15.19
C VAL A 62 1.88 -0.02 -13.68
N LEU A 63 1.01 -0.89 -13.15
CA LEU A 63 0.85 -1.13 -11.72
C LEU A 63 1.62 -2.39 -11.31
N THR A 64 2.51 -2.27 -10.34
CA THR A 64 3.25 -3.42 -9.80
C THR A 64 3.34 -3.35 -8.30
N GLY A 65 3.60 -4.45 -7.60
CA GLY A 65 3.89 -4.41 -6.18
C GLY A 65 3.47 -5.66 -5.43
N THR A 66 3.43 -5.53 -4.10
CA THR A 66 3.19 -6.64 -3.18
C THR A 66 2.09 -6.28 -2.20
N LEU A 67 1.13 -7.18 -2.01
CA LEU A 67 0.09 -7.10 -0.99
C LEU A 67 0.20 -8.30 -0.05
N ASN A 68 0.06 -8.08 1.25
CA ASN A 68 0.05 -9.17 2.23
C ASN A 68 -1.27 -9.94 2.12
N SER A 69 -1.16 -11.24 1.87
CA SER A 69 -2.26 -12.20 1.71
C SER A 69 -3.10 -12.42 2.96
N GLU A 70 -2.63 -12.00 4.14
CA GLU A 70 -3.45 -11.96 5.35
C GLU A 70 -4.58 -10.90 5.26
N TYR A 71 -4.33 -9.82 4.52
CA TYR A 71 -5.23 -8.66 4.44
C TYR A 71 -5.90 -8.53 3.06
N PHE A 72 -5.27 -9.04 2.01
CA PHE A 72 -5.75 -8.89 0.64
C PHE A 72 -5.95 -10.23 -0.06
N CYS A 73 -7.01 -10.31 -0.86
CA CYS A 73 -7.27 -11.44 -1.75
C CYS A 73 -7.44 -10.96 -3.20
N LYS A 74 -7.42 -11.89 -4.15
CA LYS A 74 -7.43 -11.57 -5.59
C LYS A 74 -8.71 -10.87 -6.02
N GLU A 75 -9.82 -11.16 -5.35
CA GLU A 75 -11.14 -10.57 -5.59
C GLU A 75 -11.14 -9.05 -5.33
N MET A 76 -10.24 -8.56 -4.48
CA MET A 76 -10.14 -7.12 -4.15
C MET A 76 -9.39 -6.31 -5.21
N VAL A 77 -8.73 -6.96 -6.18
CA VAL A 77 -7.90 -6.26 -7.17
C VAL A 77 -8.72 -5.31 -8.02
N SER A 78 -9.94 -5.70 -8.44
CA SER A 78 -10.82 -4.79 -9.18
C SER A 78 -11.16 -3.54 -8.37
N ASP A 79 -11.47 -3.72 -7.09
CA ASP A 79 -11.81 -2.60 -6.21
C ASP A 79 -10.61 -1.67 -5.99
N ILE A 80 -9.39 -2.23 -5.93
CA ILE A 80 -8.15 -1.46 -5.87
C ILE A 80 -7.99 -0.62 -7.15
N ILE A 81 -8.16 -1.20 -8.34
CA ILE A 81 -8.05 -0.45 -9.59
C ILE A 81 -9.07 0.68 -9.64
N ASP A 82 -10.34 0.41 -9.33
CA ASP A 82 -11.41 1.41 -9.24
C ASP A 82 -11.08 2.53 -8.25
N PHE A 83 -10.51 2.17 -7.09
CA PHE A 83 -10.07 3.13 -6.09
C PHE A 83 -8.94 4.02 -6.62
N LEU A 84 -7.95 3.45 -7.31
CA LEU A 84 -6.84 4.20 -7.89
C LEU A 84 -7.31 5.16 -8.97
N GLU A 85 -8.19 4.74 -9.88
CA GLU A 85 -8.76 5.62 -10.91
C GLU A 85 -9.56 6.78 -10.29
N LYS A 86 -10.36 6.51 -9.25
CA LYS A 86 -11.11 7.56 -8.55
C LYS A 86 -10.18 8.55 -7.84
N THR A 87 -9.13 8.05 -7.21
CA THR A 87 -8.28 8.82 -6.28
C THR A 87 -7.14 9.56 -6.98
N ILE A 88 -6.58 8.97 -8.04
CA ILE A 88 -5.39 9.46 -8.75
C ILE A 88 -5.79 9.91 -10.15
N PRO A 89 -5.93 11.23 -10.41
CA PRO A 89 -6.43 11.73 -11.69
C PRO A 89 -5.64 11.26 -12.92
N SER A 90 -4.32 11.08 -12.78
CA SER A 90 -3.43 10.56 -13.83
C SER A 90 -3.66 9.09 -14.18
N CYS A 91 -4.40 8.34 -13.35
CA CYS A 91 -4.78 6.95 -13.62
C CYS A 91 -6.14 6.81 -14.30
N ARG A 92 -6.88 7.90 -14.54
CA ARG A 92 -8.24 7.81 -15.09
C ARG A 92 -8.22 7.54 -16.59
N ASN A 93 -8.98 6.53 -17.02
CA ASN A 93 -9.20 6.20 -18.43
C ASN A 93 -7.92 5.94 -19.24
N ILE A 94 -6.87 5.42 -18.59
CA ILE A 94 -5.62 5.03 -19.24
C ILE A 94 -5.51 3.51 -19.32
N TYR A 95 -4.61 3.00 -20.16
CA TYR A 95 -4.26 1.59 -20.08
C TYR A 95 -3.37 1.35 -18.84
N LEU A 96 -3.86 0.53 -17.90
CA LEU A 96 -3.18 0.21 -16.63
C LEU A 96 -3.06 -1.32 -16.42
N PRO A 97 -2.17 -2.01 -17.16
CA PRO A 97 -1.83 -3.39 -16.84
C PRO A 97 -1.22 -3.50 -15.44
N TYR A 98 -1.50 -4.61 -14.75
CA TYR A 98 -1.02 -4.84 -13.40
C TYR A 98 -0.33 -6.20 -13.21
N HIS A 99 0.66 -6.22 -12.32
CA HIS A 99 1.30 -7.42 -11.80
C HIS A 99 1.48 -7.28 -10.29
N ILE A 100 0.61 -7.94 -9.51
CA ILE A 100 0.56 -7.80 -8.06
C ILE A 100 0.84 -9.15 -7.42
N ASP A 101 1.88 -9.22 -6.62
CA ASP A 101 2.24 -10.39 -5.83
C ASP A 101 1.50 -10.39 -4.50
N PHE A 102 0.87 -11.51 -4.18
CA PHE A 102 0.30 -11.74 -2.85
C PHE A 102 1.33 -12.51 -2.02
N VAL A 103 1.85 -11.86 -0.97
CA VAL A 103 2.94 -12.39 -0.16
C VAL A 103 2.46 -12.77 1.23
N THR A 104 3.15 -13.71 1.89
CA THR A 104 2.90 -14.07 3.29
C THR A 104 4.16 -13.79 4.07
N VAL A 105 4.04 -13.17 5.23
CA VAL A 105 5.17 -12.97 6.15
C VAL A 105 5.52 -14.32 6.78
N VAL A 106 6.76 -14.78 6.60
CA VAL A 106 7.26 -16.05 7.15
C VAL A 106 8.28 -15.85 8.28
N SER A 107 8.87 -14.65 8.38
CA SER A 107 9.83 -14.27 9.41
C SER A 107 9.91 -12.74 9.51
N SER A 108 10.31 -12.24 10.68
CA SER A 108 10.71 -10.86 10.91
C SER A 108 12.14 -10.81 11.44
N ASP A 109 12.79 -9.67 11.23
CA ASP A 109 14.03 -9.31 11.91
C ASP A 109 13.79 -8.01 12.65
N GLU A 110 14.33 -7.91 13.86
CA GLU A 110 13.99 -6.84 14.81
C GLU A 110 15.27 -6.26 15.42
N TYR A 111 15.41 -4.94 15.35
CA TYR A 111 16.44 -4.19 16.04
C TYR A 111 15.80 -3.20 17.01
N ASN A 112 16.14 -3.31 18.29
CA ASN A 112 15.56 -2.52 19.37
C ASN A 112 16.35 -1.23 19.67
N GLY A 113 17.32 -0.85 18.84
CA GLY A 113 18.15 0.33 19.07
C GLY A 113 19.29 0.13 20.07
N GLU A 114 19.41 -1.05 20.69
CA GLU A 114 20.44 -1.38 21.67
C GLU A 114 21.23 -2.62 21.21
N TYR A 115 22.52 -2.46 20.91
CA TYR A 115 23.50 -3.54 20.81
C TYR A 115 24.74 -3.17 21.61
#